data_AF-A0A7U3VPA4-F1
#
_entry.id   AF-A0A7U3VPA4-F1
#
_cell.length_a   1.000
_cell.length_b   1.000
_cell.length_c   1.000
_cell.angle_alpha   90.00
_cell.angle_beta   90.00
_cell.angle_gamma   90.00
#
_symmetry.space_group_name_H-M   'P 1'
#
loop_
_entity.id
_entity.type
_entity.pdbx_description
1 polymer ?
#
loop_
_entity_poly.entity_id
_entity_poly.type
_entity_poly.pdbx_seq_one_letter_code
_entity_poly.pdbx_strand_id
1 'polypeptide(L)' 'MRVTIARHHFYFHPSEVEQAMSGVAPEPVTGSSVDIGGVRYPVMQVGATLTRQDRRDFNAGEVERAMQALGFPLHSTTAG' A
#
# COMPACT_ATOMS: atom_id res chain seq x y z
N MET A 1 -0.90 -14.05 1.30
CA MET A 1 -0.96 -13.78 -0.16
C MET A 1 0.44 -13.45 -0.65
N ARG A 2 0.85 -13.97 -1.82
CA ARG A 2 2.10 -13.51 -2.47
C ARG A 2 1.79 -12.30 -3.34
N VAL A 3 2.51 -11.22 -3.15
CA VAL A 3 2.43 -10.00 -3.98
C VAL A 3 3.81 -9.69 -4.56
N THR A 4 3.84 -8.93 -5.64
CA THR A 4 5.10 -8.50 -6.28
C THR A 4 5.16 -6.99 -6.29
N ILE A 5 6.22 -6.41 -5.74
CA ILE A 5 6.49 -4.97 -5.69
C ILE A 5 7.98 -4.77 -5.99
N ALA A 6 8.32 -3.81 -6.86
CA ALA A 6 9.71 -3.51 -7.24
C ALA A 6 10.46 -4.75 -7.78
N ARG A 7 9.75 -5.65 -8.49
CA ARG A 7 10.28 -6.95 -8.97
C ARG A 7 10.66 -7.96 -7.87
N HIS A 8 10.36 -7.68 -6.61
CA HIS A 8 10.55 -8.60 -5.49
C HIS A 8 9.22 -9.21 -5.05
N HIS A 9 9.28 -10.45 -4.58
CA HIS A 9 8.11 -11.14 -4.03
C HIS A 9 8.04 -10.95 -2.53
N PHE A 10 6.85 -10.58 -2.06
CA PHE A 10 6.53 -10.46 -0.65
C PHE A 10 5.36 -11.37 -0.31
N TYR A 11 5.35 -11.85 0.92
CA TYR A 11 4.24 -12.61 1.46
C TYR A 11 3.63 -11.78 2.58
N PHE A 12 2.38 -11.37 2.39
CA PHE A 12 1.65 -10.60 3.38
C PHE A 12 0.31 -11.28 3.68
N HIS A 13 -0.07 -11.27 4.94
CA HIS A 13 -1.45 -11.42 5.40
C HIS A 13 -2.07 -10.04 5.65
N PRO A 14 -3.40 -9.84 5.44
CA PRO A 14 -4.05 -8.56 5.75
C PRO A 14 -3.77 -8.07 7.17
N SER A 15 -3.80 -8.96 8.16
CA SER A 15 -3.51 -8.62 9.56
C SER A 15 -2.07 -8.13 9.79
N GLU A 16 -1.09 -8.61 9.00
CA GLU A 16 0.29 -8.13 9.09
C GLU A 16 0.41 -6.71 8.51
N VAL A 17 -0.38 -6.39 7.48
CA VAL A 17 -0.46 -5.04 6.94
C VAL A 17 -1.07 -4.07 7.95
N GLU A 18 -2.18 -4.45 8.58
CA GLU A 18 -2.82 -3.64 9.62
C GLU A 18 -1.88 -3.41 10.81
N GLN A 19 -1.16 -4.44 11.25
CA GLN A 19 -0.18 -4.32 12.33
C GLN A 19 0.98 -3.39 11.94
N ALA A 20 1.52 -3.54 10.73
CA ALA A 20 2.64 -2.72 10.26
C ALA A 20 2.26 -1.24 10.08
N MET A 21 1.00 -0.95 9.74
CA MET A 21 0.48 0.41 9.59
C MET A 21 -0.06 1.00 10.89
N SER A 22 -0.19 0.20 11.95
CA SER A 22 -0.67 0.68 13.25
C SER A 22 0.29 1.72 13.84
N GLY A 23 -0.23 2.89 14.20
CA GLY A 23 0.56 3.99 14.75
C GLY A 23 1.41 4.76 13.72
N VAL A 24 1.35 4.39 12.44
CA VAL A 24 1.98 5.15 11.36
C VAL A 24 1.13 6.40 11.10
N ALA A 25 1.73 7.59 11.17
CA ALA A 25 1.03 8.82 10.83
C ALA A 25 0.73 8.87 9.32
N PRO A 26 -0.52 9.08 8.88
CA PRO A 26 -0.84 9.17 7.46
C PRO A 26 -0.24 10.44 6.86
N GLU A 27 0.40 10.29 5.70
CA GLU A 27 0.82 11.41 4.86
C GLU A 27 -0.37 12.03 4.13
N PRO A 28 -0.26 13.30 3.70
CA PRO A 28 -1.29 13.93 2.88
C PRO A 28 -1.61 13.11 1.63
N VAL A 29 -2.88 12.80 1.42
CA VAL A 29 -3.35 12.05 0.25
C VAL A 29 -3.43 12.98 -0.95
N THR A 30 -2.50 12.84 -1.89
CA THR A 30 -2.44 13.63 -3.14
C THR A 30 -2.76 12.81 -4.39
N GLY A 31 -3.16 11.55 -4.24
CA GLY A 31 -3.43 10.62 -5.33
C GLY A 31 -4.00 9.29 -4.81
N SER A 32 -3.64 8.18 -5.45
CA SER A 32 -4.12 6.85 -5.04
C SER A 32 -3.87 6.57 -3.56
N SER A 33 -4.91 6.11 -2.88
CA SER A 33 -4.89 5.80 -1.44
C SER A 33 -5.65 4.52 -1.12
N VAL A 34 -5.39 3.99 0.08
CA VAL A 34 -5.98 2.76 0.60
C VAL A 34 -6.45 3.00 2.03
N ASP A 35 -7.61 2.46 2.40
CA ASP A 35 -8.06 2.46 3.79
C ASP A 35 -7.54 1.21 4.52
N ILE A 36 -6.81 1.41 5.62
CA ILE A 36 -6.23 0.35 6.46
C ILE A 36 -6.56 0.66 7.91
N GLY A 37 -7.26 -0.25 8.61
CA GLY A 37 -7.64 -0.03 10.01
C GLY A 37 -8.48 1.23 10.24
N GLY A 38 -9.27 1.67 9.25
CA GLY A 38 -10.07 2.89 9.32
C GLY A 38 -9.31 4.21 9.05
N VAL A 39 -8.01 4.13 8.70
CA VAL A 39 -7.20 5.30 8.33
C VAL A 39 -6.83 5.22 6.86
N ARG A 40 -6.90 6.36 6.17
CA ARG A 40 -6.56 6.47 4.75
C ARG A 40 -5.09 6.83 4.57
N TYR A 41 -4.36 6.00 3.82
CA TYR A 41 -2.95 6.19 3.53
C TYR A 41 -2.69 6.31 2.03
N PRO A 42 -1.75 7.15 1.58
CA PRO A 42 -1.21 7.07 0.22
C PRO A 42 -0.62 5.68 -0.04
N VAL A 43 -0.93 5.08 -1.19
CA VAL A 43 -0.43 3.73 -1.50
C VAL A 43 1.11 3.67 -1.53
N MET A 44 1.76 4.78 -1.90
CA MET A 44 3.22 4.86 -1.92
C MET A 44 3.84 4.87 -0.52
N GLN A 45 3.13 5.43 0.47
CA GLN A 45 3.53 5.34 1.87
C GLN A 45 3.43 3.90 2.36
N VAL A 46 2.30 3.24 2.11
CA VAL A 46 2.06 1.84 2.52
C VAL A 46 3.11 0.90 1.92
N GLY A 47 3.37 1.02 0.62
CA GLY A 47 4.39 0.20 -0.05
C GLY A 47 5.76 0.36 0.62
N ALA A 48 6.19 1.59 0.87
CA ALA A 48 7.49 1.86 1.49
C ALA A 48 7.58 1.31 2.92
N THR A 49 6.52 1.46 3.73
CA THR A 49 6.48 0.92 5.10
C THR A 49 6.56 -0.61 5.10
N LEU A 50 5.79 -1.29 4.24
CA LEU A 50 5.70 -2.74 4.23
C LEU A 50 6.96 -3.41 3.65
N THR A 51 7.50 -2.89 2.56
CA THR A 51 8.65 -3.52 1.88
C THR A 51 9.99 -3.01 2.40
N ARG A 52 10.00 -1.86 3.09
CA ARG A 52 11.20 -1.10 3.47
C ARG A 52 12.07 -0.70 2.26
N GLN A 53 11.49 -0.67 1.07
CA GLN A 53 12.16 -0.23 -0.16
C GLN A 53 12.01 1.27 -0.36
N ASP A 54 12.87 1.84 -1.20
CA ASP A 54 12.75 3.25 -1.59
C ASP A 54 11.54 3.43 -2.50
N ARG A 55 10.81 4.54 -2.35
CA ARG A 55 9.65 4.84 -3.20
C ARG A 55 9.99 4.94 -4.69
N ARG A 56 11.26 5.13 -5.03
CA ARG A 56 11.75 5.16 -6.42
C ARG A 56 11.82 3.77 -7.06
N ASP A 57 11.76 2.70 -6.26
CA ASP A 57 11.90 1.32 -6.74
C ASP A 57 10.59 0.72 -7.28
N PHE A 58 9.44 1.31 -6.94
CA PHE A 58 8.12 0.84 -7.35
C PHE A 58 7.16 2.00 -7.63
N ASN A 59 6.07 1.71 -8.33
CA ASN A 59 5.02 2.69 -8.60
C ASN A 59 3.73 2.42 -7.82
N ALA A 60 2.83 3.41 -7.79
CA ALA A 60 1.55 3.32 -7.09
C ALA A 60 0.69 2.11 -7.54
N GLY A 61 0.70 1.81 -8.84
CA GLY A 61 -0.07 0.70 -9.41
C GLY A 61 0.37 -0.67 -8.90
N GLU A 62 1.66 -0.89 -8.66
CA GLU A 62 2.14 -2.14 -8.04
C GLU A 62 1.57 -2.31 -6.63
N VAL A 63 1.57 -1.24 -5.83
CA VAL A 63 1.04 -1.29 -4.47
C VAL A 63 -0.48 -1.40 -4.46
N GLU A 64 -1.20 -0.70 -5.35
CA GLU A 64 -2.64 -0.84 -5.52
C GLU A 64 -3.02 -2.30 -5.82
N ARG A 65 -2.33 -2.95 -6.77
CA ARG A 65 -2.59 -4.37 -7.07
C ARG A 65 -2.32 -5.27 -5.88
N ALA A 66 -1.26 -5.01 -5.12
CA ALA A 66 -0.97 -5.75 -3.89
C ALA A 66 -2.07 -5.59 -2.84
N MET A 67 -2.51 -4.35 -2.58
CA MET A 67 -3.56 -4.05 -1.60
C MET A 67 -4.92 -4.61 -2.03
N GLN A 68 -5.27 -4.52 -3.33
CA GLN A 68 -6.47 -5.12 -3.89
C GLN A 68 -6.46 -6.64 -3.75
N ALA A 69 -5.33 -7.30 -4.00
CA ALA A 69 -5.18 -8.76 -3.83
C ALA A 69 -5.31 -9.20 -2.36
N LEU A 70 -5.01 -8.30 -1.42
CA LEU A 70 -5.20 -8.51 0.02
C LEU A 70 -6.60 -8.14 0.52
N GLY A 71 -7.45 -7.58 -0.35
CA GLY A 71 -8.84 -7.22 -0.02
C GLY A 71 -9.01 -5.84 0.61
N PHE A 72 -8.01 -4.95 0.54
CA PHE A 72 -8.13 -3.61 1.08
C PHE A 72 -8.91 -2.65 0.15
N PRO A 73 -9.73 -1.75 0.69
CA PRO A 73 -10.45 -0.73 -0.09
C PRO A 73 -9.48 0.30 -0.69
N LEU A 74 -9.55 0.49 -2.01
CA LEU A 74 -8.75 1.49 -2.74
C LEU A 74 -9.59 2.70 -3.14
N HIS A 75 -8.92 3.85 -3.14
CA HIS A 75 -9.41 5.11 -3.70
C HIS A 75 -8.38 5.59 -4.71
N SER A 76 -8.53 5.13 -5.95
CA SER A 76 -7.71 5.62 -7.06
C SER A 76 -8.31 6.92 -7.58
N THR A 77 -7.50 7.98 -7.68
CA THR A 77 -7.86 9.09 -8.56
C THR A 77 -7.67 8.58 -9.98
N THR A 78 -8.73 8.07 -10.60
CA THR A 78 -8.74 7.87 -12.06
C THR A 78 -8.51 9.25 -12.67
N ALA A 79 -7.29 9.54 -13.08
CA ALA A 79 -7.04 10.57 -14.07
C ALA A 79 -7.66 10.06 -15.37
N GLY A 80 -8.78 10.66 -15.77
CA GLY A 80 -9.37 10.48 -17.09
C GLY A 80 -8.49 11.05 -18.19
#